data_AF-A0A023GAX6-F1
#
_entry.id   AF-A0A023GAX6-F1
#
_cell.length_a   1.000
_cell.length_b   1.000
_cell.length_c   1.000
_cell.angle_alpha   90.00
_cell.angle_beta   90.00
_cell.angle_gamma   90.00
#
_symmetry.space_group_name_H-M   'P 1'
#
loop_
_entity.id
_entity.type
_entity.pdbx_description
1 polymer ?
#
loop_
_entity_poly.entity_id
_entity_poly.type
_entity_poly.pdbx_seq_one_letter_code
_entity_poly.pdbx_strand_id
1 'polypeptide(L)'
;MAAKERHAAAFITLLLMVLHSSAEEDSAPAGKKVYVDIFKFLNTDDPILSFTISRSSGNPCKVDFYRNTTASGTLFERFYWAPNRRTNLEQMFHDSLKGVFQNSGTAAPEVLNTMYVSKGDGYGRDCWQGTEIMDWQSSDNVCAKFSVKRPKSCNPGRRSDNQRYSAVTHEIRMRVSESEESQMRSCLQKLKEPMTSEQVNAIFACKGKFRNVLDG
;
A
#
# COMPACT_ATOMS: atom_id res chain seq x y z
N MET A 1 -70.81 -31.81 27.62
CA MET A 1 -71.04 -32.41 26.29
C MET A 1 -70.59 -31.41 25.23
N ALA A 2 -69.73 -31.85 24.31
CA ALA A 2 -69.41 -31.16 23.06
C ALA A 2 -70.69 -30.98 22.20
N ALA A 3 -70.82 -30.11 21.20
CA ALA A 3 -69.87 -29.48 20.29
C ALA A 3 -70.57 -28.26 19.63
N LYS A 4 -69.83 -27.40 18.93
CA LYS A 4 -69.83 -27.32 17.44
C LYS A 4 -69.41 -25.92 16.97
N GLU A 5 -68.35 -25.91 16.18
CA GLU A 5 -67.77 -24.78 15.47
C GLU A 5 -68.70 -24.22 14.36
N ARG A 6 -68.49 -22.95 13.95
CA ARG A 6 -68.01 -22.58 12.60
C ARG A 6 -67.83 -21.07 12.40
N HIS A 7 -66.59 -20.73 12.06
CA HIS A 7 -65.96 -19.64 11.28
C HIS A 7 -66.76 -18.38 10.88
N ALA A 8 -66.14 -17.20 11.09
CA ALA A 8 -65.36 -16.47 10.06
C ALA A 8 -65.43 -14.94 10.29
N ALA A 9 -64.30 -14.31 10.61
CA ALA A 9 -63.98 -12.94 10.17
C ALA A 9 -62.50 -12.69 10.44
N ALA A 10 -61.72 -12.65 9.36
CA ALA A 10 -60.33 -12.21 9.37
C ALA A 10 -60.27 -10.68 9.47
N PHE A 11 -59.32 -10.14 10.24
CA PHE A 11 -58.63 -8.91 9.88
C PHE A 11 -57.18 -8.97 10.33
N ILE A 12 -56.32 -8.90 9.31
CA ILE A 12 -54.86 -8.89 9.34
C ILE A 12 -54.42 -7.45 9.63
N THR A 13 -53.58 -7.24 10.65
CA THR A 13 -52.71 -6.06 10.71
C THR A 13 -51.33 -6.44 11.26
N LEU A 14 -50.44 -6.59 10.28
CA LEU A 14 -48.99 -6.51 10.23
C LEU A 14 -48.35 -5.55 11.27
N LEU A 15 -47.35 -6.01 12.03
CA LEU A 15 -46.36 -5.12 12.65
C LEU A 15 -44.98 -5.77 12.73
N LEU A 16 -44.14 -5.35 11.77
CA LEU A 16 -42.68 -5.16 11.82
C LEU A 16 -41.80 -6.39 12.16
N MET A 17 -41.45 -7.13 11.11
CA MET A 17 -40.15 -7.81 11.09
C MET A 17 -39.05 -6.74 11.23
N VAL A 18 -38.26 -6.84 12.29
CA VAL A 18 -36.98 -6.16 12.39
C VAL A 18 -36.13 -6.67 11.22
N LEU A 19 -35.94 -5.82 10.21
CA LEU A 19 -34.88 -6.00 9.24
C LEU A 19 -33.56 -5.94 10.03
N HIS A 20 -33.03 -7.11 10.40
CA HIS A 20 -31.60 -7.25 10.52
C HIS A 20 -31.03 -7.09 9.12
N SER A 21 -30.81 -5.83 8.73
CA SER A 21 -29.91 -5.49 7.65
C SER A 21 -28.49 -5.76 8.13
N SER A 22 -28.15 -7.05 8.25
CA SER A 22 -26.78 -7.47 8.07
C SER A 22 -26.61 -7.51 6.56
N ALA A 23 -26.17 -6.40 5.98
CA ALA A 23 -25.70 -6.40 4.61
C ALA A 23 -24.59 -7.46 4.51
N GLU A 24 -25.00 -8.55 3.88
CA GLU A 24 -24.29 -9.57 3.12
C GLU A 24 -22.77 -9.43 3.04
N GLU A 25 -22.13 -10.56 3.35
CA GLU A 25 -20.75 -10.90 3.05
C GLU A 25 -20.20 -10.17 1.81
N ASP A 26 -19.15 -9.38 2.01
CA ASP A 26 -18.10 -9.26 1.00
C ASP A 26 -16.91 -10.10 1.47
N SER A 27 -17.21 -11.39 1.71
CA SER A 27 -16.26 -12.47 1.49
C SER A 27 -15.94 -12.41 0.00
N ALA A 28 -14.94 -11.61 -0.39
CA ALA A 28 -14.58 -11.44 -1.79
C ALA A 28 -14.51 -12.84 -2.43
N PRO A 29 -15.34 -13.14 -3.45
CA PRO A 29 -15.38 -14.48 -4.01
C PRO A 29 -13.98 -14.82 -4.51
N ALA A 30 -13.52 -16.02 -4.16
CA ALA A 30 -12.26 -16.57 -4.66
C ALA A 30 -12.28 -16.51 -6.20
N GLY A 31 -11.62 -15.50 -6.77
CA GLY A 31 -11.66 -15.21 -8.21
C GLY A 31 -11.99 -13.76 -8.60
N LYS A 32 -12.41 -12.88 -7.67
CA LYS A 32 -12.55 -11.45 -7.96
C LYS A 32 -11.16 -10.85 -8.13
N LYS A 33 -10.74 -10.65 -9.38
CA LYS A 33 -9.48 -9.97 -9.71
C LYS A 33 -9.48 -8.60 -9.02
N VAL A 34 -8.58 -8.40 -8.07
CA VAL A 34 -8.38 -7.10 -7.42
C VAL A 34 -7.94 -6.13 -8.52
N TYR A 35 -8.79 -5.18 -8.87
CA TYR A 35 -8.43 -4.14 -9.83
C TYR A 35 -7.42 -3.20 -9.15
N VAL A 36 -6.22 -3.16 -9.71
CA VAL A 36 -5.13 -2.26 -9.32
C VAL A 36 -4.73 -1.45 -10.53
N ASP A 37 -4.22 -0.24 -10.35
CA ASP A 37 -3.71 0.60 -11.43
C ASP A 37 -2.57 1.45 -10.86
N ILE A 38 -1.35 0.96 -11.03
CA ILE A 38 -0.16 1.60 -10.46
C ILE A 38 0.07 2.99 -11.07
N PHE A 39 -0.28 3.19 -12.34
CA PHE A 39 -0.16 4.48 -13.00
C PHE A 39 -1.14 5.47 -12.35
N LYS A 40 -2.42 5.10 -12.22
CA LYS A 40 -3.42 5.95 -11.57
C LYS A 40 -3.06 6.28 -10.13
N PHE A 41 -2.50 5.33 -9.37
CA PHE A 41 -2.08 5.54 -8.00
C PHE A 41 -0.84 6.46 -7.86
N LEU A 42 0.16 6.33 -8.74
CA LEU A 42 1.41 7.09 -8.65
C LEU A 42 1.39 8.40 -9.46
N ASN A 43 0.38 8.62 -10.28
CA ASN A 43 0.16 9.90 -10.97
C ASN A 43 -0.56 10.87 -10.04
N THR A 44 0.20 11.50 -9.15
CA THR A 44 -0.30 12.37 -8.09
C THR A 44 0.75 13.42 -7.73
N ASP A 45 0.29 14.59 -7.30
CA ASP A 45 1.16 15.64 -6.74
C ASP A 45 1.38 15.44 -5.23
N ASP A 46 0.49 14.70 -4.56
CA ASP A 46 0.64 14.37 -3.14
C ASP A 46 1.87 13.48 -2.87
N PRO A 47 2.67 13.75 -1.82
CA PRO A 47 3.71 12.84 -1.38
C PRO A 47 3.13 11.51 -0.90
N ILE A 48 3.86 10.42 -1.15
CA ILE A 48 3.44 9.08 -0.75
C ILE A 48 4.31 8.59 0.41
N LEU A 49 3.69 8.48 1.58
CA LEU A 49 4.29 7.84 2.75
C LEU A 49 4.17 6.33 2.60
N SER A 50 5.30 5.64 2.69
CA SER A 50 5.35 4.17 2.63
C SER A 50 5.87 3.61 3.95
N PHE A 51 5.17 2.62 4.47
CA PHE A 51 5.55 1.91 5.68
C PHE A 51 5.63 0.41 5.45
N THR A 52 6.75 -0.21 5.84
CA THR A 52 6.94 -1.66 5.72
C THR A 52 6.30 -2.37 6.92
N ILE A 53 5.32 -3.23 6.68
CA ILE A 53 4.58 -3.96 7.73
C ILE A 53 5.21 -5.30 8.09
N SER A 54 6.23 -5.75 7.35
CA SER A 54 6.92 -7.02 7.63
C SER A 54 7.91 -6.87 8.79
N ARG A 55 7.80 -7.75 9.80
CA ARG A 55 8.56 -7.69 11.08
C ARG A 55 10.09 -7.73 10.96
N SER A 56 10.65 -7.96 9.77
CA SER A 56 12.09 -8.18 9.54
C SER A 56 12.80 -7.09 8.73
N SER A 57 12.14 -5.97 8.39
CA SER A 57 12.75 -4.93 7.55
C SER A 57 13.51 -3.88 8.37
N GLY A 58 14.76 -3.58 7.97
CA GLY A 58 15.61 -2.56 8.60
C GLY A 58 15.26 -1.10 8.28
N ASN A 59 14.40 -0.84 7.27
CA ASN A 59 14.00 0.50 6.86
C ASN A 59 12.46 0.59 6.82
N PRO A 60 11.78 0.86 7.95
CA PRO A 60 10.33 0.75 8.01
C PRO A 60 9.61 1.93 7.32
N CYS A 61 10.27 3.06 7.09
CA CYS A 61 9.59 4.32 6.77
C CYS A 61 10.32 5.13 5.69
N LYS A 62 9.57 5.59 4.68
CA LYS A 62 10.07 6.43 3.58
C LYS A 62 8.95 7.31 3.00
N VAL A 63 9.32 8.41 2.36
CA VAL A 63 8.41 9.29 1.61
C VAL A 63 8.90 9.38 0.17
N ASP A 64 7.99 9.22 -0.77
CA ASP A 64 8.26 9.33 -2.20
C ASP A 64 7.53 10.53 -2.80
N PHE A 65 8.23 11.31 -3.63
CA PHE A 65 7.68 12.40 -4.44
C PHE A 65 7.77 12.00 -5.91
N TYR A 66 6.63 11.62 -6.49
CA TYR A 66 6.57 11.17 -7.88
C TYR A 66 6.45 12.38 -8.83
N ARG A 67 7.11 12.29 -9.98
CA ARG A 67 7.11 13.32 -11.02
C ARG A 67 7.21 12.68 -12.41
N ASN A 68 6.71 13.37 -13.42
CA ASN A 68 6.73 12.90 -14.81
C ASN A 68 6.17 11.48 -14.97
N THR A 69 5.13 11.14 -14.21
CA THR A 69 4.48 9.83 -14.27
C THR A 69 3.71 9.69 -15.59
N THR A 70 3.98 8.62 -16.33
CA THR A 70 3.31 8.24 -17.59
C THR A 70 2.83 6.80 -17.50
N ALA A 71 2.04 6.35 -18.47
CA ALA A 71 1.64 4.94 -18.55
C ALA A 71 2.83 3.96 -18.59
N SER A 72 4.03 4.40 -18.96
CA SER A 72 5.21 3.53 -19.05
C SER A 72 6.12 3.53 -17.81
N GLY A 73 5.95 4.50 -16.91
CA GLY A 73 6.86 4.66 -15.78
C GLY A 73 6.81 6.04 -15.15
N THR A 74 7.75 6.29 -14.24
CA THR A 74 7.80 7.50 -13.41
C THR A 74 9.24 7.82 -13.00
N LEU A 75 9.49 9.07 -12.63
CA LEU A 75 10.68 9.48 -11.88
C LEU A 75 10.21 9.87 -10.48
N PHE A 76 11.04 9.62 -9.46
CA PHE A 76 10.65 10.01 -8.11
C PHE A 76 11.86 10.25 -7.21
N GLU A 77 11.68 11.13 -6.25
CA GLU A 77 12.63 11.35 -5.17
C GLU A 77 12.16 10.56 -3.95
N ARG A 78 13.08 9.82 -3.31
CA ARG A 78 12.79 8.98 -2.13
C ARG A 78 13.60 9.47 -0.94
N PHE A 79 12.90 9.90 0.11
CA PHE A 79 13.47 10.24 1.40
C PHE A 79 13.26 9.08 2.38
N TYR A 80 14.31 8.70 3.10
CA TYR A 80 14.24 7.59 4.06
C TYR A 80 15.24 7.80 5.20
N TRP A 81 14.95 7.23 6.36
CA TRP A 81 15.87 7.21 7.49
C TRP A 81 16.61 5.87 7.54
N ALA A 82 17.92 5.93 7.74
CA ALA A 82 18.75 4.75 7.93
C ALA A 82 19.95 5.06 8.83
N PRO A 83 20.58 4.06 9.45
CA PRO A 83 21.85 4.26 10.15
C PRO A 83 22.96 4.68 9.18
N ASN A 84 23.65 5.76 9.50
CA ASN A 84 24.88 6.14 8.80
C ASN A 84 25.99 5.12 9.12
N ARG A 85 26.60 4.52 8.10
CA ARG A 85 27.64 3.48 8.27
C ARG A 85 28.89 3.94 9.04
N ARG A 86 29.15 5.25 9.11
CA ARG A 86 30.33 5.82 9.78
C ARG A 86 30.05 6.17 11.23
N THR A 87 28.87 6.73 11.52
CA THR A 87 28.55 7.24 12.86
C THR A 87 27.58 6.33 13.62
N ASN A 88 26.95 5.36 12.95
CA ASN A 88 25.83 4.55 13.44
C ASN A 88 24.60 5.36 13.91
N LEU A 89 24.60 6.67 13.69
CA LEU A 89 23.46 7.54 13.99
C LEU A 89 22.46 7.46 12.84
N GLU A 90 21.17 7.45 13.18
CA GLU A 90 20.10 7.56 12.20
C GLU A 90 20.18 8.95 11.53
N GLN A 91 20.17 8.98 10.20
CA GLN A 91 20.08 10.22 9.44
C GLN A 91 19.13 10.04 8.25
N MET A 92 18.65 11.16 7.72
CA MET A 92 17.85 11.18 6.51
C MET A 92 18.75 11.07 5.28
N PHE A 93 18.34 10.21 4.35
CA PHE A 93 18.94 10.03 3.03
C PHE A 93 17.91 10.40 1.97
N HIS A 94 18.41 10.69 0.77
CA HIS A 94 17.63 11.11 -0.37
C HIS A 94 18.22 10.48 -1.64
N ASP A 95 17.39 9.77 -2.41
CA ASP A 95 17.76 9.14 -3.67
C ASP A 95 16.81 9.54 -4.80
N SER A 96 17.38 9.81 -5.97
CA SER A 96 16.63 10.05 -7.21
C SER A 96 16.50 8.75 -7.98
N LEU A 97 15.26 8.34 -8.23
CA LEU A 97 14.90 7.01 -8.71
C LEU A 97 14.04 7.08 -9.98
N LYS A 98 14.06 5.99 -10.74
CA LYS A 98 13.23 5.76 -11.92
C LYS A 98 12.45 4.46 -11.74
N GLY A 99 11.15 4.52 -12.00
CA GLY A 99 10.24 3.39 -12.09
C GLY A 99 9.86 3.09 -13.54
N VAL A 100 9.88 1.82 -13.94
CA VAL A 100 9.31 1.36 -15.22
C VAL A 100 8.12 0.47 -14.93
N PHE A 101 6.96 0.82 -15.50
CA PHE A 101 5.72 0.08 -15.29
C PHE A 101 5.62 -1.11 -16.23
N GLN A 102 5.19 -2.24 -15.69
CA GLN A 102 4.89 -3.47 -16.43
C GLN A 102 3.67 -4.16 -15.83
N ASN A 103 3.13 -5.09 -16.60
CA ASN A 103 2.17 -6.07 -16.10
C ASN A 103 2.93 -7.30 -15.57
N SER A 104 2.63 -7.75 -14.35
CA SER A 104 3.10 -9.04 -13.85
C SER A 104 1.96 -10.04 -13.67
N GLY A 105 2.19 -11.24 -14.23
CA GLY A 105 1.54 -12.50 -13.87
C GLY A 105 0.01 -12.50 -13.88
N THR A 106 -0.58 -12.24 -12.72
CA THR A 106 -1.99 -12.51 -12.38
C THR A 106 -2.94 -11.35 -12.65
N ALA A 107 -2.42 -10.16 -12.96
CA ALA A 107 -3.23 -9.02 -13.32
C ALA A 107 -3.90 -9.24 -14.70
N ALA A 108 -5.04 -8.58 -14.95
CA ALA A 108 -5.60 -8.58 -16.30
C ALA A 108 -4.56 -8.00 -17.29
N PRO A 109 -4.50 -8.45 -18.55
CA PRO A 109 -3.46 -8.06 -19.51
C PRO A 109 -3.24 -6.54 -19.66
N GLU A 110 -4.29 -5.75 -19.41
CA GLU A 110 -4.29 -4.28 -19.54
C GLU A 110 -3.93 -3.55 -18.24
N VAL A 111 -3.76 -4.27 -17.13
CA VAL A 111 -3.53 -3.69 -15.81
C VAL A 111 -2.04 -3.66 -15.49
N LEU A 112 -1.49 -2.45 -15.41
CA LEU A 112 -0.14 -2.22 -14.88
C LEU A 112 -0.20 -2.29 -13.36
N ASN A 113 0.47 -3.29 -12.79
CA ASN A 113 0.56 -3.49 -11.35
C ASN A 113 2.00 -3.51 -10.83
N THR A 114 3.00 -3.49 -11.72
CA THR A 114 4.39 -3.72 -11.35
C THR A 114 5.25 -2.53 -11.72
N MET A 115 6.14 -2.14 -10.82
CA MET A 115 7.17 -1.14 -11.03
C MET A 115 8.55 -1.75 -10.79
N TYR A 116 9.41 -1.69 -11.80
CA TYR A 116 10.84 -1.94 -11.66
C TYR A 116 11.54 -0.65 -11.31
N VAL A 117 12.17 -0.63 -10.14
CA VAL A 117 12.87 0.55 -9.60
C VAL A 117 14.36 0.46 -9.91
N SER A 118 14.96 1.58 -10.26
CA SER A 118 16.39 1.77 -10.48
C SER A 118 16.80 3.21 -10.17
N LYS A 119 18.10 3.50 -10.12
CA LYS A 119 18.61 4.86 -9.91
C LYS A 119 18.36 5.75 -11.14
N GLY A 120 17.94 6.99 -10.92
CA GLY A 120 17.53 7.92 -11.98
C GLY A 120 18.65 8.38 -12.91
N ASP A 121 19.88 8.46 -12.42
CA ASP A 121 21.05 8.97 -13.17
C ASP A 121 21.78 7.89 -13.99
N GLY A 122 21.34 6.63 -13.95
CA GLY A 122 21.96 5.53 -14.71
C GLY A 122 23.38 5.15 -14.26
N TYR A 123 23.96 5.85 -13.28
CA TYR A 123 25.32 5.62 -12.78
C TYR A 123 25.30 5.13 -11.33
N GLY A 124 25.61 3.84 -11.15
CA GLY A 124 25.80 3.20 -9.85
C GLY A 124 24.77 2.10 -9.55
N ARG A 125 25.23 1.02 -8.91
CA ARG A 125 24.36 -0.06 -8.39
C ARG A 125 23.77 0.37 -7.05
N ASP A 126 22.44 0.36 -6.96
CA ASP A 126 21.69 0.93 -5.84
C ASP A 126 20.96 -0.15 -5.00
N CYS A 127 20.87 0.08 -3.69
CA CYS A 127 20.03 -0.66 -2.76
C CYS A 127 18.55 -0.68 -3.17
N TRP A 128 18.09 0.34 -3.89
CA TRP A 128 16.70 0.48 -4.31
C TRP A 128 16.35 -0.27 -5.59
N GLN A 129 17.34 -0.78 -6.32
CA GLN A 129 17.08 -1.55 -7.52
C GLN A 129 16.20 -2.75 -7.17
N GLY A 130 14.98 -2.85 -7.67
CA GLY A 130 14.05 -3.87 -7.19
C GLY A 130 12.74 -3.92 -7.94
N THR A 131 11.85 -4.78 -7.47
CA THR A 131 10.50 -4.93 -8.01
C THR A 131 9.51 -4.58 -6.92
N GLU A 132 8.59 -3.67 -7.23
CA GLU A 132 7.49 -3.24 -6.37
C GLU A 132 6.18 -3.58 -7.10
N ILE A 133 5.37 -4.46 -6.54
CA ILE A 133 4.11 -4.94 -7.12
C ILE A 133 2.98 -4.41 -6.26
N MET A 134 1.99 -3.77 -6.88
CA MET A 134 0.76 -3.35 -6.21
C MET A 134 -0.18 -4.54 -6.08
N ASP A 135 -0.43 -4.95 -4.85
CA ASP A 135 -1.31 -6.08 -4.52
C ASP A 135 -2.77 -5.64 -4.37
N TRP A 136 -2.96 -4.39 -3.94
CA TRP A 136 -4.28 -3.82 -3.66
C TRP A 136 -4.22 -2.29 -3.69
N GLN A 137 -5.33 -1.66 -4.07
CA GLN A 137 -5.55 -0.22 -3.94
C GLN A 137 -6.97 0.08 -3.46
N SER A 138 -7.14 1.19 -2.74
CA SER A 138 -8.45 1.72 -2.41
C SER A 138 -9.14 2.33 -3.62
N SER A 139 -10.47 2.39 -3.61
CA SER A 139 -11.27 2.97 -4.69
C SER A 139 -11.01 4.46 -4.94
N ASP A 140 -10.62 5.18 -3.89
CA ASP A 140 -10.20 6.60 -3.95
C ASP A 140 -8.73 6.79 -4.37
N ASN A 141 -7.96 5.70 -4.55
CA ASN A 141 -6.53 5.70 -4.91
C ASN A 141 -5.63 6.40 -3.88
N VAL A 142 -6.12 6.61 -2.65
CA VAL A 142 -5.32 7.23 -1.57
C VAL A 142 -4.43 6.20 -0.87
N CYS A 143 -4.80 4.92 -0.93
CA CYS A 143 -4.16 3.83 -0.21
C CYS A 143 -3.84 2.66 -1.11
N ALA A 144 -2.70 2.02 -0.86
CA ALA A 144 -2.31 0.81 -1.56
C ALA A 144 -1.44 -0.10 -0.70
N LYS A 145 -1.46 -1.39 -1.04
CA LYS A 145 -0.55 -2.40 -0.51
C LYS A 145 0.39 -2.84 -1.61
N PHE A 146 1.66 -2.94 -1.27
CA PHE A 146 2.71 -3.36 -2.19
C PHE A 146 3.48 -4.55 -1.66
N SER A 147 3.77 -5.50 -2.54
CA SER A 147 4.79 -6.52 -2.38
C SER A 147 6.10 -6.01 -2.95
N VAL A 148 7.14 -5.99 -2.13
CA VAL A 148 8.43 -5.39 -2.49
C VAL A 148 9.56 -6.39 -2.35
N LYS A 149 10.34 -6.52 -3.42
CA LYS A 149 11.50 -7.40 -3.49
C LYS A 149 12.75 -6.58 -3.82
N ARG A 150 13.71 -6.57 -2.90
CA ARG A 150 14.97 -5.83 -3.01
C ARG A 150 16.18 -6.78 -2.98
N PRO A 151 17.35 -6.37 -3.45
CA PRO A 151 18.61 -7.08 -3.27
C PRO A 151 18.96 -7.18 -1.78
N LYS A 152 19.49 -8.34 -1.34
CA LYS A 152 19.98 -8.52 0.05
C LYS A 152 21.20 -7.66 0.37
N SER A 153 21.99 -7.30 -0.64
CA SER A 153 23.23 -6.54 -0.45
C SER A 153 23.38 -5.50 -1.53
N CYS A 154 23.69 -4.28 -1.13
CA CYS A 154 24.12 -3.20 -2.02
C CYS A 154 25.62 -3.35 -2.28
N ASN A 155 26.00 -4.34 -3.08
CA ASN A 155 27.40 -4.59 -3.43
C ASN A 155 27.71 -3.99 -4.80
N PRO A 156 28.47 -2.88 -4.88
CA PRO A 156 28.73 -2.18 -6.14
C PRO A 156 29.60 -2.96 -7.15
N GLY A 157 30.08 -4.17 -6.82
CA GLY A 157 30.99 -4.96 -7.65
C GLY A 157 30.44 -6.22 -8.33
N ARG A 158 29.32 -6.82 -7.89
CA ARG A 158 28.88 -8.14 -8.41
C ARG A 158 27.82 -8.01 -9.50
N ARG A 159 28.15 -8.46 -10.72
CA ARG A 159 27.20 -8.57 -11.85
C ARG A 159 25.95 -9.36 -11.44
N SER A 160 24.82 -8.95 -12.00
CA SER A 160 23.43 -9.36 -11.77
C SER A 160 23.20 -10.86 -11.53
N ASP A 161 24.03 -11.71 -12.15
CA ASP A 161 23.76 -13.15 -12.29
C ASP A 161 23.74 -13.93 -10.95
N ASN A 162 24.26 -13.34 -9.86
CA ASN A 162 24.24 -13.93 -8.51
C ASN A 162 23.62 -13.00 -7.45
N GLN A 163 22.81 -12.03 -7.85
CA GLN A 163 22.17 -11.10 -6.92
C GLN A 163 21.10 -11.82 -6.11
N ARG A 164 21.43 -12.12 -4.85
CA ARG A 164 20.46 -12.71 -3.92
C ARG A 164 19.43 -11.65 -3.53
N TYR A 165 18.17 -11.89 -3.85
CA TYR A 165 17.07 -11.05 -3.41
C TYR A 165 16.65 -11.36 -1.98
N SER A 166 16.17 -10.34 -1.26
CA SER A 166 15.56 -10.46 0.05
C SER A 166 14.27 -11.27 -0.04
N ALA A 167 13.76 -11.69 1.12
CA ALA A 167 12.37 -12.09 1.20
C ALA A 167 11.48 -10.93 0.72
N VAL A 168 10.31 -11.27 0.17
CA VAL A 168 9.30 -10.27 -0.17
C VAL A 168 8.85 -9.61 1.13
N THR A 169 8.90 -8.29 1.16
CA THR A 169 8.36 -7.46 2.24
C THR A 169 7.10 -6.79 1.75
N HIS A 170 6.15 -6.55 2.64
CA HIS A 170 4.93 -5.83 2.31
C HIS A 170 5.01 -4.39 2.82
N GLU A 171 4.58 -3.46 1.98
CA GLU A 171 4.51 -2.03 2.28
C GLU A 171 3.06 -1.55 2.16
N ILE A 172 2.67 -0.68 3.09
CA ILE A 172 1.48 0.16 2.96
C ILE A 172 1.93 1.50 2.41
N ARG A 173 1.23 1.98 1.38
CA ARG A 173 1.47 3.30 0.79
C ARG A 173 0.23 4.16 0.91
N MET A 174 0.44 5.39 1.33
CA MET A 174 -0.61 6.38 1.55
C MET A 174 -0.21 7.66 0.86
N ARG A 175 -1.08 8.23 0.03
CA ARG A 175 -0.98 9.63 -0.35
C ARG A 175 -1.22 10.46 0.90
N VAL A 176 -0.30 11.37 1.19
CA VAL A 176 -0.36 12.23 2.38
C VAL A 176 -0.51 13.65 1.88
N SER A 177 -1.74 14.14 1.85
CA SER A 177 -1.96 15.60 1.87
C SER A 177 -1.66 16.12 3.29
N GLU A 178 -1.43 17.42 3.45
CA GLU A 178 -1.03 18.06 4.72
C GLU A 178 -1.99 17.82 5.91
N SER A 179 -3.15 17.21 5.70
CA SER A 179 -4.16 16.91 6.72
C SER A 179 -4.90 15.64 6.30
N GLU A 180 -4.92 14.52 7.03
CA GLU A 180 -5.23 14.35 8.45
C GLU A 180 -4.84 12.94 8.90
N GLU A 181 -4.57 12.77 10.20
CA GLU A 181 -4.45 11.46 10.85
C GLU A 181 -5.64 10.53 10.53
N SER A 182 -6.82 11.12 10.32
CA SER A 182 -8.06 10.43 9.95
C SER A 182 -7.94 9.64 8.63
N GLN A 183 -7.25 10.19 7.62
CA GLN A 183 -7.03 9.52 6.34
C GLN A 183 -6.13 8.30 6.50
N MET A 184 -5.06 8.43 7.29
CA MET A 184 -4.20 7.29 7.62
C MET A 184 -4.98 6.21 8.38
N ARG A 185 -5.81 6.59 9.36
CA ARG A 185 -6.67 5.63 10.07
C ARG A 185 -7.65 4.92 9.13
N SER A 186 -8.31 5.67 8.24
CA SER A 186 -9.20 5.12 7.22
C SER A 186 -8.47 4.15 6.30
N CYS A 187 -7.23 4.48 5.93
CA CYS A 187 -6.38 3.63 5.12
C CYS A 187 -6.12 2.26 5.76
N LEU A 188 -5.69 2.28 7.02
CA LEU A 188 -5.37 1.07 7.77
C LEU A 188 -6.61 0.20 8.00
N GLN A 189 -7.79 0.82 8.17
CA GLN A 189 -9.07 0.11 8.24
C GLN A 189 -9.43 -0.57 6.90
N LYS A 190 -9.26 0.13 5.77
CA LYS A 190 -9.59 -0.40 4.43
C LYS A 190 -8.73 -1.61 4.04
N LEU A 191 -7.48 -1.66 4.52
CA LEU A 191 -6.57 -2.76 4.23
C LEU A 191 -7.02 -4.11 4.83
N LYS A 192 -7.87 -4.09 5.87
CA LYS A 192 -8.30 -5.29 6.63
C LYS A 192 -7.12 -6.17 7.08
N GLU A 193 -5.93 -5.61 7.19
CA GLU A 193 -4.73 -6.29 7.65
C GLU A 193 -4.68 -6.28 9.18
N PRO A 194 -4.43 -7.43 9.84
CA PRO A 194 -4.26 -7.46 11.28
C PRO A 194 -2.97 -6.72 11.66
N MET A 195 -3.10 -5.50 12.18
CA MET A 195 -1.99 -4.69 12.69
C MET A 195 -2.08 -4.54 14.20
N THR A 196 -0.94 -4.62 14.87
CA THR A 196 -0.84 -4.30 16.29
C THR A 196 -0.90 -2.78 16.50
N SER A 197 -1.31 -2.34 17.69
CA SER A 197 -1.26 -0.91 18.05
C SER A 197 0.15 -0.33 17.93
N GLU A 198 1.18 -1.14 18.15
CA GLU A 198 2.58 -0.75 17.96
C GLU A 198 2.90 -0.44 16.49
N GLN A 199 2.45 -1.29 15.55
CA GLN A 199 2.63 -1.04 14.12
C GLN A 199 1.88 0.23 13.67
N VAL A 200 0.65 0.41 14.15
CA VAL A 200 -0.14 1.61 13.88
C VAL A 200 0.57 2.86 14.40
N ASN A 201 1.06 2.84 15.64
CA ASN A 201 1.81 3.96 16.22
C ASN A 201 3.13 4.24 15.47
N ALA A 202 3.83 3.19 15.02
CA ALA A 202 5.05 3.35 14.23
C ALA A 202 4.78 4.03 12.87
N ILE A 203 3.62 3.76 12.25
CA ILE A 203 3.18 4.44 11.03
C ILE A 203 2.93 5.94 11.28
N PHE A 204 2.32 6.31 12.42
CA PHE A 204 2.14 7.72 12.77
C PHE A 204 3.46 8.42 13.12
N ALA A 205 4.34 7.75 13.87
CA ALA A 205 5.67 8.25 14.16
C ALA A 205 6.49 8.45 12.88
N CYS A 206 6.33 7.55 11.90
CA CYS A 206 6.92 7.63 10.57
C CYS A 206 6.53 8.93 9.85
N LYS A 207 5.24 9.31 9.83
CA LYS A 207 4.81 10.63 9.31
C LYS A 207 5.50 11.77 10.06
N GLY A 208 5.56 11.69 11.39
CA GLY A 208 6.20 12.72 12.22
C GLY A 208 7.68 12.96 11.88
N LYS A 209 8.44 11.91 11.53
CA LYS A 209 9.85 12.03 11.10
C LYS A 209 10.04 12.84 9.82
N PHE A 210 9.01 12.92 8.98
CA PHE A 210 9.07 13.59 7.68
C PHE A 210 8.33 14.93 7.63
N ARG A 211 7.85 15.44 8.78
CA ARG A 211 7.11 16.72 8.84
C ARG A 211 7.81 17.85 8.06
N ASN A 212 9.10 18.06 8.31
CA ASN A 212 9.86 19.12 7.62
C ASN A 212 10.02 18.93 6.11
N VAL A 213 9.85 17.71 5.60
CA VAL A 213 9.92 17.39 4.16
C VAL A 213 8.53 17.46 3.53
N LEU A 214 7.48 17.24 4.32
CA LEU A 214 6.09 17.29 3.86
C LEU A 214 5.54 18.72 3.86
N ASP A 215 6.00 19.58 4.78
CA ASP A 215 5.50 20.94 4.99
C ASP A 215 6.34 22.03 4.25
N GLY A 216 7.37 21.63 3.49
CA GLY A 216 8.34 22.52 2.85
C GLY A 216 8.27 22.46 1.33
#